data_AF-A0A9Q3MCA8-F1
#
_entry.id   AF-A0A9Q3MCA8-F1
#
_cell.length_a   1.000
_cell.length_b   1.000
_cell.length_c   1.000
_cell.angle_alpha   90.00
_cell.angle_beta   90.00
_cell.angle_gamma   90.00
#
_symmetry.space_group_name_H-M   'P 1'
#
loop_
_entity.id
_entity.type
_entity.pdbx_description
1 polymer ?
#
loop_
_entity_poly.entity_id
_entity_poly.type
_entity_poly.pdbx_seq_one_letter_code
_entity_poly.pdbx_strand_id
1 'polypeptide(L)'
;MSVVLDRNISALIRRRAEDEKALSRQERLAQVMTNFAGSMVFVYIHAAAFSLWIVVNLGWLPIFPPFDPSLVILAMAASVEAIFISTFVLISQNRMAAEDDKRADLSLQISLLNEHETTRLVAMVAAIAEKLGVETEVAPHEIDEMKKDVPPEVVMEEIERQQPS
;
A
#
# COMPACT_ATOMS: atom_id res chain seq x y z
N MET A 1 -26.09 4.15 17.56
CA MET A 1 -24.70 4.32 17.11
C MET A 1 -23.88 4.76 18.33
N SER A 2 -22.86 4.02 18.74
CA SER A 2 -22.26 4.19 20.09
C SER A 2 -21.38 5.44 20.16
N VAL A 3 -21.52 6.22 21.24
CA VAL A 3 -20.72 7.43 21.53
C VAL A 3 -19.21 7.17 21.48
N VAL A 4 -18.79 5.92 21.73
CA VAL A 4 -17.40 5.47 21.65
C VAL A 4 -16.90 5.41 20.21
N LEU A 5 -17.74 4.98 19.26
CA LEU A 5 -17.40 4.92 17.84
C LEU A 5 -17.20 6.32 17.26
N ASP A 6 -18.10 7.26 17.56
CA ASP A 6 -17.98 8.65 17.10
C ASP A 6 -16.74 9.35 17.67
N ARG A 7 -16.41 9.08 18.94
CA ARG A 7 -15.20 9.65 19.57
C ARG A 7 -13.91 9.09 18.96
N ASN A 8 -13.88 7.80 18.63
CA ASN A 8 -12.75 7.16 17.97
C ASN A 8 -12.60 7.62 16.52
N ILE A 9 -13.70 7.73 15.77
CA ILE A 9 -13.70 8.27 14.40
C ILE A 9 -13.21 9.72 14.41
N SER A 10 -13.70 10.54 15.34
CA SER A 10 -13.26 11.93 15.49
C SER A 10 -11.77 12.04 15.82
N ALA A 11 -11.25 11.16 16.67
CA ALA A 11 -9.82 11.11 17.00
C ALA A 11 -8.96 10.72 15.79
N LEU A 12 -9.39 9.72 15.00
CA LEU A 12 -8.72 9.30 13.77
C LEU A 12 -8.72 10.39 12.70
N ILE A 13 -9.85 11.08 12.50
CA ILE A 13 -9.96 12.20 11.55
C ILE A 13 -9.04 13.36 11.98
N ARG A 14 -8.99 13.68 13.28
CA ARG A 14 -8.14 14.76 13.80
C ARG A 14 -6.66 14.43 13.63
N ARG A 15 -6.27 13.18 13.87
CA ARG A 15 -4.88 12.72 13.69
C ARG A 15 -4.45 12.77 12.22
N ARG A 16 -5.30 12.31 11.30
CA ARG A 16 -5.05 12.44 9.85
C ARG A 16 -4.95 13.91 9.42
N ALA A 17 -5.79 14.78 9.97
CA ALA A 17 -5.76 16.21 9.68
C ALA A 17 -4.52 16.92 10.27
N GLU A 18 -3.97 16.41 11.37
CA GLU A 18 -2.70 16.88 11.93
C GLU A 18 -1.50 16.40 11.10
N ASP A 19 -1.50 15.13 10.67
CA ASP A 19 -0.49 14.57 9.77
C ASP A 19 -0.49 15.29 8.41
N GLU A 20 -1.66 15.59 7.84
CA GLU A 20 -1.78 16.37 6.58
C GLU A 20 -1.32 17.83 6.70
N LYS A 21 -1.38 18.40 7.90
CA LYS A 21 -0.91 19.77 8.19
C LYS A 21 0.60 19.81 8.47
N ALA A 22 1.17 18.69 8.91
CA ALA A 22 2.60 18.53 9.14
C ALA A 22 3.40 18.26 7.86
N LEU A 23 2.74 17.86 6.76
CA LEU A 23 3.39 17.65 5.47
C LEU A 23 4.05 18.95 4.98
N SER A 24 5.37 18.91 4.83
CA SER A 24 6.15 19.95 4.18
C SER A 24 5.57 20.26 2.80
N ARG A 25 5.69 21.52 2.34
CA ARG A 25 5.32 21.91 0.97
C ARG A 25 5.96 21.00 -0.09
N GLN A 26 7.14 20.46 0.21
CA GLN A 26 7.84 19.50 -0.65
C GLN A 26 7.14 18.14 -0.71
N GLU A 27 6.60 17.63 0.41
CA GLU A 27 5.89 16.35 0.46
C GLU A 27 4.53 16.45 -0.23
N ARG A 28 3.84 17.59 -0.11
CA ARG A 28 2.63 17.87 -0.89
C ARG A 28 2.91 17.90 -2.39
N LEU A 29 4.00 18.56 -2.79
CA LEU A 29 4.41 18.59 -4.21
C LEU A 29 4.76 17.19 -4.70
N ALA A 30 5.51 16.41 -3.92
CA ALA A 30 5.85 15.03 -4.24
C ALA A 30 4.60 14.16 -4.41
N GLN A 31 3.60 14.28 -3.54
CA GLN A 31 2.34 13.54 -3.66
C GLN A 31 1.58 13.86 -4.95
N VAL A 32 1.51 15.15 -5.32
CA VAL A 32 0.86 15.56 -6.58
C VAL A 32 1.62 15.00 -7.77
N MET A 33 2.95 15.08 -7.76
CA MET A 33 3.80 14.57 -8.85
C MET A 33 3.69 13.05 -8.97
N THR A 34 3.71 12.32 -7.86
CA THR A 34 3.45 10.87 -7.82
C THR A 34 2.12 10.52 -8.49
N ASN A 35 1.04 11.16 -8.05
CA ASN A 35 -0.30 10.82 -8.52
C ASN A 35 -0.47 11.20 -10.00
N PHE A 36 0.20 12.26 -10.45
CA PHE A 36 0.18 12.70 -11.83
C PHE A 36 1.00 11.77 -12.73
N ALA A 37 2.24 11.46 -12.36
CA ALA A 37 3.13 10.57 -13.13
C ALA A 37 2.58 9.14 -13.27
N GLY A 38 1.82 8.66 -12.28
CA GLY A 38 1.16 7.35 -12.33
C GLY A 38 -0.16 7.31 -13.11
N SER A 39 -0.62 8.42 -13.69
CA SER A 39 -1.93 8.53 -14.35
C SER A 39 -1.85 8.38 -15.88
N MET A 40 -2.86 7.77 -16.50
CA MET A 40 -3.00 7.75 -17.96
C MET A 40 -3.16 9.15 -18.58
N VAL A 41 -3.66 10.12 -17.81
CA VAL A 41 -3.80 11.51 -18.27
C VAL A 41 -2.44 12.11 -18.60
N PHE A 42 -1.40 11.78 -17.82
CA PHE A 42 -0.03 12.22 -18.07
C PHE A 42 0.47 11.76 -19.44
N VAL A 43 0.22 10.48 -19.77
CA VAL A 43 0.61 9.87 -21.05
C VAL A 43 -0.08 10.57 -22.22
N TYR A 44 -1.37 10.83 -22.12
CA TYR A 44 -2.11 11.52 -23.19
C TYR A 44 -1.63 12.96 -23.40
N ILE A 45 -1.34 13.69 -22.32
CA ILE A 45 -0.78 15.05 -22.40
C ILE A 45 0.58 15.03 -23.12
N HIS A 46 1.48 14.11 -22.76
CA HIS A 46 2.79 13.98 -23.41
C HIS A 46 2.67 13.58 -24.88
N ALA A 47 1.83 12.61 -25.18
CA ALA A 47 1.58 12.17 -26.55
C ALA A 47 1.06 13.33 -27.42
N ALA A 48 0.11 14.12 -26.91
CA ALA A 48 -0.41 15.30 -27.61
C ALA A 48 0.67 16.39 -27.76
N ALA A 49 1.43 16.68 -26.70
CA ALA A 49 2.49 17.69 -26.72
C ALA A 49 3.61 17.34 -27.72
N PHE A 50 4.11 16.10 -27.69
CA PHE A 50 5.12 15.63 -28.63
C PHE A 50 4.59 15.57 -30.07
N SER A 51 3.34 15.12 -30.27
CA SER A 51 2.73 15.12 -31.60
C SER A 51 2.61 16.54 -32.16
N LEU A 52 2.16 17.50 -31.35
CA LEU A 52 2.07 18.91 -31.74
C LEU A 52 3.45 19.48 -32.07
N TRP A 53 4.46 19.20 -31.24
CA TRP A 53 5.84 19.66 -31.47
C TRP A 53 6.40 19.13 -32.78
N ILE A 54 6.20 17.84 -33.07
CA ILE A 54 6.64 17.20 -34.31
C ILE A 54 5.93 17.83 -35.52
N VAL A 55 4.61 18.00 -35.48
CA VAL A 55 3.82 18.57 -36.60
C VAL A 55 4.26 20.02 -36.90
N VAL A 56 4.52 20.83 -35.87
CA VAL A 56 5.03 22.20 -36.04
C VAL A 56 6.43 22.18 -36.66
N ASN A 57 7.34 21.31 -36.21
CA ASN A 57 8.72 21.29 -36.68
C ASN A 57 8.93 20.54 -38.01
N LEU A 58 8.00 19.69 -38.43
CA LEU A 58 7.96 19.11 -39.79
C LEU A 58 7.46 20.10 -40.86
N GLY A 59 7.03 21.30 -40.46
CA GLY A 59 6.55 22.33 -41.39
C GLY A 59 5.17 22.04 -41.97
N TRP A 60 4.40 21.12 -41.37
CA TRP A 60 3.02 20.84 -41.77
C TRP A 60 2.06 21.97 -41.39
N LEU A 61 2.46 22.83 -40.45
CA LEU A 61 1.76 24.06 -40.09
C LEU A 61 2.52 25.28 -40.66
N PRO A 62 2.00 25.98 -41.68
CA PRO A 62 2.65 27.15 -42.29
C PRO A 62 2.61 28.42 -41.41
N ILE A 63 2.30 28.27 -40.13
CA ILE A 63 2.07 29.37 -39.18
C ILE A 63 3.37 29.77 -38.46
N PHE A 64 4.31 28.82 -38.28
CA PHE A 64 5.57 29.05 -37.59
C PHE A 64 6.75 28.46 -38.37
N PRO A 65 7.92 29.13 -38.40
CA PRO A 65 9.14 28.54 -38.94
C PRO A 65 9.60 27.36 -38.05
N PRO A 66 10.14 26.28 -38.65
CA PRO A 66 10.63 25.14 -37.89
C PRO A 66 11.86 25.55 -37.07
N PHE A 67 11.77 25.43 -35.75
CA PHE A 67 12.79 25.90 -34.79
C PHE A 67 13.64 24.75 -34.22
N ASP A 68 13.12 23.51 -34.27
CA ASP A 68 13.80 22.26 -33.92
C ASP A 68 13.65 21.23 -35.07
N PRO A 69 14.23 21.47 -36.27
CA PRO A 69 14.01 20.60 -37.43
C PRO A 69 14.56 19.18 -37.26
N SER A 70 15.59 19.02 -36.41
CA SER A 70 16.22 17.74 -36.11
C SER A 70 15.60 17.01 -34.91
N LEU A 71 14.62 17.63 -34.24
CA LEU A 71 13.97 17.13 -33.01
C LEU A 71 14.97 16.84 -31.86
N VAL A 72 16.18 17.39 -31.94
CA VAL A 72 17.24 17.15 -30.93
C VAL A 72 16.90 17.89 -29.65
N ILE A 73 16.30 19.07 -29.73
CA ILE A 73 15.91 19.84 -28.53
C ILE A 73 14.79 19.09 -27.81
N LEU A 74 13.79 18.59 -28.54
CA LEU A 74 12.74 17.73 -27.99
C LEU A 74 13.32 16.51 -27.27
N ALA A 75 14.22 15.78 -27.93
CA ALA A 75 14.81 14.56 -27.39
C ALA A 75 15.64 14.83 -26.13
N MET A 76 16.42 15.91 -26.10
CA MET A 76 17.19 16.30 -24.91
C MET A 76 16.28 16.69 -23.75
N ALA A 77 15.25 17.50 -24.01
CA ALA A 77 14.29 17.91 -22.98
C ALA A 77 13.53 16.71 -22.41
N ALA A 78 13.03 15.82 -23.25
CA ALA A 78 12.32 14.60 -22.85
C ALA A 78 13.24 13.65 -22.04
N SER A 79 14.53 13.56 -22.38
CA SER A 79 15.50 12.75 -21.63
C SER A 79 15.70 13.27 -20.21
N VAL A 80 15.90 14.59 -20.05
CA VAL A 80 16.02 15.21 -18.72
C VAL A 80 14.74 15.03 -17.92
N GLU A 81 13.58 15.27 -18.54
CA GLU A 81 12.27 15.07 -17.92
C GLU A 81 12.06 13.62 -17.45
N ALA A 82 12.44 12.63 -18.25
CA ALA A 82 12.35 11.21 -17.90
C ALA A 82 13.17 10.84 -16.64
N ILE A 83 14.36 11.44 -16.45
CA ILE A 83 15.18 11.22 -15.24
C ILE A 83 14.44 11.75 -14.00
N PHE A 84 13.83 12.93 -14.08
CA PHE A 84 13.05 13.49 -12.98
C PHE A 84 11.84 12.62 -12.65
N ILE A 85 11.07 12.20 -13.67
CA ILE A 85 9.90 11.33 -13.48
C ILE A 85 10.30 10.00 -12.85
N SER A 86 11.32 9.34 -13.39
CA SER A 86 11.82 8.07 -12.86
C SER A 86 12.23 8.18 -11.39
N THR A 87 12.92 9.28 -11.03
CA THR A 87 13.31 9.56 -9.65
C THR A 87 12.10 9.77 -8.75
N PHE A 88 11.10 10.54 -9.18
CA PHE A 88 9.86 10.74 -8.41
C PHE A 88 9.07 9.45 -8.25
N VAL A 89 9.00 8.62 -9.28
CA VAL A 89 8.37 7.29 -9.23
C VAL A 89 9.10 6.41 -8.22
N LEU A 90 10.44 6.35 -8.24
CA LEU A 90 11.24 5.59 -7.29
C LEU A 90 11.03 6.04 -5.84
N ILE A 91 11.05 7.35 -5.59
CA ILE A 91 10.77 7.92 -4.26
C ILE A 91 9.37 7.51 -3.80
N SER A 92 8.39 7.58 -4.69
CA SER A 92 7.03 7.17 -4.40
C SER A 92 6.91 5.69 -4.09
N GLN A 93 7.57 4.84 -4.87
CA GLN A 93 7.60 3.39 -4.69
C GLN A 93 8.22 3.04 -3.34
N ASN A 94 9.36 3.64 -2.99
CA ASN A 94 9.99 3.43 -1.68
C ASN A 94 9.08 3.81 -0.51
N ARG A 95 8.32 4.91 -0.64
CA ARG A 95 7.36 5.33 0.38
C ARG A 95 6.18 4.36 0.49
N MET A 96 5.62 3.91 -0.63
CA MET A 96 4.53 2.92 -0.63
C MET A 96 5.00 1.60 -0.02
N ALA A 97 6.19 1.12 -0.38
CA ALA A 97 6.79 -0.08 0.21
C ALA A 97 6.94 0.04 1.73
N ALA A 98 7.43 1.18 2.23
CA ALA A 98 7.56 1.41 3.67
C ALA A 98 6.20 1.50 4.40
N GLU A 99 5.13 1.95 3.74
CA GLU A 99 3.77 1.90 4.30
C GLU A 99 3.20 0.48 4.28
N ASP A 100 3.42 -0.27 3.20
CA ASP A 100 2.96 -1.65 3.06
C ASP A 100 3.66 -2.57 4.08
N ASP A 101 4.95 -2.40 4.33
CA ASP A 101 5.69 -3.12 5.37
C ASP A 101 5.10 -2.88 6.77
N LYS A 102 4.77 -1.61 7.10
CA LYS A 102 4.12 -1.27 8.38
C LYS A 102 2.73 -1.89 8.50
N ARG A 103 1.97 -1.93 7.40
CA ARG A 103 0.64 -2.55 7.37
C ARG A 103 0.75 -4.07 7.54
N ALA A 104 1.75 -4.69 6.93
CA ALA A 104 2.01 -6.12 7.08
C ALA A 104 2.36 -6.49 8.52
N ASP A 105 3.27 -5.75 9.16
CA ASP A 105 3.63 -5.95 10.59
C ASP A 105 2.40 -5.78 11.50
N LEU A 106 1.62 -4.72 11.33
CA LEU A 106 0.39 -4.53 12.10
C LEU A 106 -0.63 -5.65 11.87
N SER A 107 -0.78 -6.13 10.62
CA SER A 107 -1.68 -7.22 10.28
C SER A 107 -1.24 -8.54 10.94
N LEU A 108 0.06 -8.80 11.01
CA LEU A 108 0.62 -9.95 11.71
C LEU A 108 0.32 -9.87 13.21
N GLN A 109 0.58 -8.72 13.83
CA GLN A 109 0.29 -8.50 15.26
C GLN A 109 -1.20 -8.68 15.60
N ILE A 110 -2.10 -8.16 14.77
CA ILE A 110 -3.55 -8.37 14.94
C ILE A 110 -3.91 -9.86 14.82
N SER A 111 -3.30 -10.57 13.87
CA SER A 111 -3.55 -12.00 13.67
C SER A 111 -3.10 -12.82 14.89
N LEU A 112 -1.90 -12.54 15.40
CA LEU A 112 -1.37 -13.14 16.63
C LEU A 112 -2.24 -12.86 17.86
N LEU A 113 -2.69 -11.61 18.02
CA LEU A 113 -3.59 -11.25 19.11
C LEU A 113 -4.92 -12.00 19.01
N ASN A 114 -5.49 -12.09 17.80
CA ASN A 114 -6.75 -12.82 17.55
C ASN A 114 -6.59 -14.32 17.81
N GLU A 115 -5.47 -14.93 17.41
CA GLU A 115 -5.17 -16.33 17.70
C GLU A 115 -5.13 -16.56 19.22
N HIS A 116 -4.40 -15.71 19.94
CA HIS A 116 -4.30 -15.79 21.39
C HIS A 116 -5.65 -15.59 22.11
N GLU A 117 -6.45 -14.62 21.68
CA GLU A 117 -7.81 -14.39 22.20
C GLU A 117 -8.74 -15.57 21.90
N THR A 118 -8.67 -16.13 20.69
CA THR A 118 -9.48 -17.28 20.27
C THR A 118 -9.13 -18.51 21.10
N THR A 119 -7.84 -18.79 21.30
CA THR A 119 -7.36 -19.86 22.17
C THR A 119 -7.87 -19.71 23.60
N ARG A 120 -7.85 -18.49 24.17
CA ARG A 120 -8.44 -18.25 25.50
C ARG A 120 -9.95 -18.46 25.52
N LEU A 121 -10.66 -18.02 24.49
CA LEU A 121 -12.10 -18.25 24.37
C LEU A 121 -12.42 -19.74 24.33
N VAL A 122 -11.70 -20.53 23.52
CA VAL A 122 -11.82 -22.00 23.47
C VAL A 122 -11.57 -22.61 24.85
N ALA A 123 -10.50 -22.19 25.54
CA ALA A 123 -10.19 -22.69 26.88
C ALA A 123 -11.30 -22.37 27.91
N MET A 124 -11.84 -21.15 27.89
CA MET A 124 -12.93 -20.75 28.79
C MET A 124 -14.23 -21.51 28.48
N VAL A 125 -14.57 -21.67 27.20
CA VAL A 125 -15.77 -22.41 26.77
C VAL A 125 -15.66 -23.88 27.16
N ALA A 126 -14.49 -24.50 26.95
CA ALA A 126 -14.23 -25.88 27.38
C ALA A 126 -14.41 -26.06 28.90
N ALA A 127 -13.86 -25.15 29.71
CA ALA A 127 -14.02 -25.18 31.16
C ALA A 127 -15.50 -25.02 31.61
N ILE A 128 -16.29 -24.22 30.88
CA ILE A 128 -17.73 -24.08 31.13
C ILE A 128 -18.48 -25.38 30.76
N ALA A 129 -18.18 -25.97 29.60
CA ALA A 129 -18.81 -27.21 29.14
C ALA A 129 -18.56 -28.37 30.12
N GLU A 130 -17.32 -28.51 30.61
CA GLU A 130 -16.94 -29.49 31.62
C GLU A 130 -17.73 -29.29 32.92
N LYS A 131 -17.81 -28.04 33.42
CA LYS A 131 -18.55 -27.72 34.64
C LYS A 131 -20.06 -27.98 34.53
N LEU A 132 -20.63 -27.86 33.33
CA LEU A 132 -22.05 -28.09 33.07
C LEU A 132 -22.36 -29.54 32.68
N GLY A 133 -21.34 -30.40 32.50
CA GLY A 133 -21.52 -31.79 32.07
C GLY A 133 -22.10 -31.92 30.67
N VAL A 134 -21.85 -30.95 29.78
CA VAL A 134 -22.34 -30.96 28.39
C VAL A 134 -21.36 -31.78 27.55
N GLU A 135 -21.84 -32.85 26.92
CA GLU A 135 -21.06 -33.56 25.92
C GLU A 135 -20.93 -32.69 24.65
N THR A 136 -19.69 -32.34 24.30
CA THR A 136 -19.37 -31.62 23.06
C THR A 136 -19.07 -32.62 21.95
N GLU A 137 -19.47 -32.30 20.71
CA GLU A 137 -19.11 -33.10 19.52
C GLU A 137 -17.60 -33.09 19.23
N VAL A 138 -16.88 -32.10 19.76
CA VAL A 138 -15.41 -31.98 19.66
C VAL A 138 -14.76 -32.86 20.73
N ALA A 139 -13.84 -33.73 20.33
CA ALA A 139 -13.19 -34.63 21.27
C ALA A 139 -12.21 -33.87 22.19
N PRO A 140 -12.00 -34.33 23.44
CA PRO A 140 -11.13 -33.62 24.40
C PRO A 140 -9.70 -33.38 23.92
N HIS A 141 -9.17 -34.27 23.07
CA HIS A 141 -7.84 -34.14 22.49
C HIS A 141 -7.76 -33.05 21.41
N GLU A 142 -8.84 -32.83 20.64
CA GLU A 142 -8.93 -31.77 19.64
C GLU A 142 -9.02 -30.39 20.33
N ILE A 143 -9.72 -30.30 21.47
CA ILE A 143 -9.76 -29.09 22.28
C ILE A 143 -8.37 -28.72 22.84
N ASP A 144 -7.59 -29.71 23.24
CA ASP A 144 -6.22 -29.49 23.75
C ASP A 144 -5.22 -29.16 22.64
N GLU A 145 -5.44 -29.61 21.41
CA GLU A 145 -4.69 -29.13 20.25
C GLU A 145 -5.04 -27.68 19.90
N MET A 146 -6.32 -27.31 19.90
CA MET A 146 -6.77 -25.93 19.64
C MET A 146 -6.28 -24.92 20.69
N LYS A 147 -5.85 -25.39 21.87
CA LYS A 147 -5.26 -24.52 22.90
C LYS A 147 -3.77 -24.23 22.70
N LYS A 148 -3.11 -24.92 21.77
CA LYS A 148 -1.68 -24.72 21.52
C LYS A 148 -1.52 -23.53 20.57
N ASP A 149 -0.97 -22.44 21.08
CA ASP A 149 -0.41 -21.34 20.27
C ASP A 149 0.70 -21.95 19.40
N VAL A 150 0.54 -21.96 18.08
CA VAL A 150 1.63 -22.36 17.17
C VAL A 150 2.34 -21.09 16.73
N PRO A 151 3.60 -20.86 17.14
CA PRO A 151 4.29 -19.64 16.79
C PRO A 151 4.40 -19.48 15.26
N PRO A 152 4.17 -18.28 14.69
CA PRO A 152 4.28 -18.04 13.26
C PRO A 152 5.64 -18.45 12.68
N GLU A 153 6.71 -18.37 13.48
CA GLU A 153 8.05 -18.77 13.09
C GLU A 153 8.14 -20.27 12.76
N VAL A 154 7.41 -21.11 13.51
CA VAL A 154 7.35 -22.56 13.27
C VAL A 154 6.60 -22.86 11.98
N VAL A 155 5.53 -22.10 11.71
CA VAL A 155 4.77 -22.22 10.46
C VAL A 155 5.60 -21.77 9.27
N MET A 156 6.33 -20.65 9.39
CA MET A 156 7.24 -20.15 8.35
C MET A 156 8.38 -21.14 8.06
N GLU A 157 9.02 -21.69 9.10
CA GLU A 157 10.08 -22.71 8.93
C GLU A 157 9.55 -23.97 8.23
N GLU A 158 8.32 -24.38 8.55
CA GLU A 158 7.69 -25.55 7.93
C GLU A 158 7.28 -25.28 6.47
N ILE A 159 6.80 -24.07 6.15
CA ILE A 159 6.51 -23.67 4.76
C ILE A 159 7.79 -23.63 3.91
N GLU A 160 8.91 -23.11 4.45
CA GLU A 160 10.20 -23.10 3.76
C GLU A 160 10.74 -24.52 3.53
N ARG A 161 10.52 -25.46 4.47
CA ARG A 161 10.89 -26.87 4.29
C ARG A 161 10.06 -27.58 3.21
N GLN A 162 8.81 -27.17 3.01
CA GLN A 162 7.88 -27.85 2.10
C GLN A 162 7.80 -27.21 0.71
N GLN A 163 8.28 -25.97 0.51
CA GLN A 163 8.41 -25.39 -0.83
C GLN A 163 9.65 -25.96 -1.55
N PRO A 164 9.47 -26.69 -2.68
CA PRO A 164 10.60 -27.08 -3.50
C PRO A 164 11.15 -25.83 -4.20
N SER A 165 12.49 -25.70 -4.19
CA SER A 165 13.23 -24.61 -4.83
C SER A 165 12.94 -24.44 -6.33
#